data_AF-A0A1U7F300-F1
#
_entry.id   AF-A0A1U7F300-F1
#
_cell.length_a   1.000
_cell.length_b   1.000
_cell.length_c   1.000
_cell.angle_alpha   90.00
_cell.angle_beta   90.00
_cell.angle_gamma   90.00
#
_symmetry.space_group_name_H-M   'P 1'
#
loop_
_entity.id
_entity.type
_entity.pdbx_description
1 polymer ?
#
loop_
_entity_poly.entity_id
_entity_poly.type
_entity_poly.pdbx_seq_one_letter_code
_entity_poly.pdbx_strand_id
1 'polypeptide(L)' 'MVSTNSRTYELVKYLGKGGYGEVYECISETTKRIYALKRENILRTKIPNEIEVLKKANECDCKQICKYVDDVSFLLSDML' A
#
# COMPACT_ATOMS: atom_id res chain seq x y z
N MET A 1 -11.46 7.29 1.84
CA MET A 1 -10.21 7.87 1.30
C MET A 1 -9.07 7.44 2.19
N VAL A 2 -7.89 7.19 1.60
CA VAL A 2 -6.64 6.94 2.32
C VAL A 2 -5.67 8.03 1.91
N SER A 3 -5.15 8.77 2.88
CA SER A 3 -4.20 9.86 2.64
C SER A 3 -2.84 9.50 3.24
N THR A 4 -1.79 9.72 2.46
CA THR A 4 -0.40 9.76 2.93
C THR A 4 0.04 11.21 3.08
N ASN A 5 1.26 11.44 3.56
CA ASN A 5 1.82 12.79 3.67
C ASN A 5 1.91 13.54 2.33
N SER A 6 1.81 12.83 1.19
CA SER A 6 2.00 13.43 -0.14
C SER A 6 0.84 13.18 -1.12
N ARG A 7 -0.05 12.22 -0.85
CA ARG A 7 -1.07 11.77 -1.82
C ARG A 7 -2.36 11.35 -1.14
N THR A 8 -3.47 11.58 -1.81
CA THR A 8 -4.79 11.04 -1.45
C THR A 8 -5.21 9.99 -2.47
N TYR A 9 -5.73 8.88 -1.96
CA TYR A 9 -6.26 7.77 -2.73
C TYR A 9 -7.73 7.54 -2.38
N GLU A 10 -8.57 7.51 -3.42
CA GLU A 10 -9.95 7.06 -3.32
C GLU A 10 -9.97 5.53 -3.34
N LEU A 11 -10.61 4.90 -2.36
CA LEU A 11 -10.78 3.45 -2.32
C LEU A 11 -12.01 3.08 -3.15
N VAL A 12 -11.83 2.32 -4.22
CA VAL A 12 -12.89 2.09 -5.22
C VAL A 12 -13.51 0.71 -5.07
N LYS A 13 -12.68 -0.32 -4.96
CA LYS A 13 -13.15 -1.71 -5.05
C LYS A 13 -12.33 -2.64 -4.17
N TYR A 14 -12.98 -3.62 -3.57
CA TYR A 14 -12.30 -4.73 -2.92
C TYR A 14 -11.85 -5.76 -3.96
N LEU A 15 -10.58 -6.14 -3.94
CA LEU A 15 -9.99 -7.09 -4.90
C LEU A 15 -9.80 -8.49 -4.32
N GLY A 16 -9.51 -8.61 -3.03
CA GLY A 16 -9.39 -9.93 -2.39
C GLY A 16 -8.77 -9.91 -1.00
N LYS A 17 -8.73 -11.08 -0.36
CA LYS A 17 -8.13 -11.33 0.95
C LYS A 17 -7.37 -12.65 0.94
N GLY A 18 -6.27 -12.68 1.68
CA GLY A 18 -5.49 -13.87 1.97
C GLY A 18 -5.02 -13.90 3.42
N GLY A 19 -4.15 -14.85 3.75
CA GLY A 19 -3.60 -15.01 5.10
C GLY A 19 -2.82 -13.78 5.60
N TYR A 20 -2.31 -12.96 4.69
CA TYR A 20 -1.46 -11.80 4.99
C TYR A 20 -2.22 -10.48 5.07
N GLY A 21 -3.42 -10.39 4.49
CA GLY A 21 -4.16 -9.13 4.47
C GLY A 21 -5.23 -9.05 3.40
N GLU A 22 -5.65 -7.81 3.12
CA GLU A 22 -6.70 -7.44 2.19
C GLU A 22 -6.13 -6.54 1.10
N VAL A 23 -6.64 -6.64 -0.12
CA VAL A 23 -6.22 -5.82 -1.26
C VAL A 23 -7.43 -5.09 -1.85
N TYR A 24 -7.23 -3.80 -2.13
CA TYR A 24 -8.23 -2.90 -2.70
C TYR A 24 -7.68 -2.24 -3.96
N GLU A 25 -8.55 -1.94 -4.91
CA GLU A 25 -8.30 -0.99 -5.98
C GLU A 25 -8.47 0.42 -5.43
N CYS A 26 -7.52 1.29 -5.73
CA CYS A 26 -7.62 2.71 -5.39
C CYS A 26 -7.18 3.61 -6.55
N ILE A 27 -7.69 4.83 -6.57
CA ILE A 27 -7.35 5.84 -7.59
C ILE A 27 -6.67 7.02 -6.90
N SER A 28 -5.49 7.41 -7.40
CA SER A 28 -4.83 8.64 -6.97
C SER A 28 -5.65 9.85 -7.42
N GLU A 29 -6.02 10.72 -6.48
CA GLU A 29 -6.81 11.91 -6.82
C GLU A 29 -6.05 12.88 -7.73
N THR A 30 -4.74 13.01 -7.54
CA THR A 30 -3.88 13.92 -8.30
C THR A 30 -3.58 13.41 -9.71
N THR A 31 -3.20 12.13 -9.82
CA THR A 31 -2.71 11.57 -11.11
C THR A 31 -3.78 10.81 -11.88
N LYS A 32 -4.93 10.52 -11.25
CA LYS A 32 -6.00 9.64 -11.76
C LYS A 32 -5.53 8.24 -12.16
N ARG A 33 -4.34 7.82 -11.71
CA ARG A 33 -3.82 6.46 -11.90
C ARG A 33 -4.47 5.49 -10.92
N ILE A 34 -4.69 4.27 -11.38
CA ILE A 34 -5.24 3.16 -10.62
C ILE A 34 -4.09 2.37 -9.99
N TYR A 35 -4.25 1.96 -8.73
CA TYR A 35 -3.28 1.20 -7.95
C TYR A 35 -3.96 0.08 -7.15
N ALA A 36 -3.15 -0.88 -6.69
CA ALA A 36 -3.55 -1.85 -5.68
C ALA A 36 -3.02 -1.41 -4.31
N LEU A 37 -3.92 -1.26 -3.34
CA LEU A 37 -3.61 -0.96 -1.94
C LEU A 37 -3.69 -2.26 -1.13
N LYS A 38 -2.58 -2.66 -0.50
CA LYS A 38 -2.52 -3.78 0.42
C LYS A 38 -2.64 -3.28 1.86
N ARG A 39 -3.58 -3.83 2.62
CA ARG A 39 -3.78 -3.57 4.05
C ARG A 39 -3.42 -4.80 4.85
N GLU A 40 -2.55 -4.63 5.84
CA GLU A 40 -2.18 -5.68 6.78
C GLU A 40 -2.27 -5.23 8.24
N ASN A 41 -2.29 -6.20 9.15
CA ASN A 41 -2.11 -5.93 10.58
C ASN A 41 -0.62 -5.97 10.90
N ILE A 42 -0.02 -4.80 11.12
CA ILE A 42 1.43 -4.64 11.39
C ILE A 42 1.90 -5.41 12.63
N LEU A 43 1.02 -5.70 13.59
CA LEU A 43 1.36 -6.49 14.79
C LEU A 43 1.44 -8.00 14.49
N ARG A 44 0.90 -8.44 13.35
CA ARG A 44 0.81 -9.86 12.97
C ARG A 44 1.68 -10.23 11.78
N THR A 45 2.20 -9.25 11.04
CA THR A 45 2.96 -9.48 9.80
C THR A 45 4.32 -8.79 9.84
N LYS A 46 5.18 -9.14 8.88
CA LYS A 46 6.51 -8.53 8.70
C LYS A 46 6.52 -7.50 7.57
N ILE A 47 5.47 -6.67 7.49
CA ILE A 47 5.31 -5.68 6.43
C ILE A 47 6.51 -4.71 6.28
N PRO A 48 7.27 -4.32 7.34
CA PRO A 48 8.45 -3.46 7.14
C PRO A 48 9.52 -4.10 6.24
N ASN A 49 9.77 -5.41 6.39
CA ASN A 49 10.74 -6.13 5.56
C ASN A 49 10.25 -6.25 4.11
N GLU A 50 8.93 -6.45 3.91
CA GLU A 50 8.34 -6.47 2.57
C GLU A 50 8.52 -5.12 1.87
N ILE A 51 8.25 -4.03 2.58
CA ILE A 51 8.43 -2.66 2.08
C ILE A 51 9.91 -2.39 1.71
N GLU A 52 10.86 -2.81 2.56
CA GLU A 52 12.29 -2.62 2.31
C GLU A 52 12.74 -3.32 1.02
N VAL A 53 12.36 -4.58 0.83
CA VAL A 53 12.70 -5.35 -0.38
C VAL A 53 12.10 -4.70 -1.62
N LEU A 54 10.85 -4.23 -1.57
CA LEU A 54 10.21 -3.58 -2.70
C LEU A 54 10.82 -2.21 -3.02
N LYS A 55 11.23 -1.43 -2.02
CA LYS A 55 11.99 -0.19 -2.20
C LYS A 55 13.33 -0.48 -2.90
N LYS A 56 14.03 -1.54 -2.50
CA LYS A 56 15.28 -1.95 -3.18
C LYS A 56 15.05 -2.41 -4.62
N ALA A 57 13.97 -3.17 -4.87
CA ALA A 57 13.59 -3.58 -6.22
C ALA A 57 13.27 -2.38 -7.13
N ASN A 58 12.64 -1.34 -6.59
CA ASN A 58 12.42 -0.08 -7.31
C ASN A 58 13.75 0.60 -7.69
N GLU A 59 14.71 0.69 -6.77
CA GLU A 59 16.04 1.28 -7.03
C GLU A 59 16.79 0.54 -8.13
N CYS A 60 16.65 -0.79 -8.18
CA CYS A 60 17.23 -1.63 -9.23
C CYS A 60 16.41 -1.65 -10.53
N ASP A 61 15.30 -0.90 -10.61
CA ASP A 61 14.34 -0.86 -11.73
C ASP A 61 13.93 -2.26 -12.22
N CYS A 62 13.73 -3.19 -11.28
CA CYS A 62 13.35 -4.57 -11.56
C CYS A 62 11.98 -4.63 -12.26
N LYS A 63 11.96 -4.97 -13.55
CA LYS A 63 10.74 -4.95 -14.38
C LYS A 63 9.74 -6.07 -14.06
N GLN A 64 10.22 -7.18 -13.50
CA GLN A 64 9.41 -8.34 -13.15
C GLN A 64 8.75 -8.25 -11.76
N ILE A 65 8.98 -7.15 -11.03
CA ILE A 65 8.44 -6.93 -9.69
C ILE A 65 7.49 -5.73 -9.74
N CYS A 66 6.35 -5.82 -9.05
CA CYS A 66 5.43 -4.71 -8.93
C CYS A 66 6.12 -3.51 -8.27
N LYS A 67 6.02 -2.33 -8.91
CA LYS A 67 6.59 -1.11 -8.36
C LYS A 67 5.88 -0.72 -7.07
N TYR A 68 6.66 -0.51 -6.03
CA TYR A 68 6.17 0.08 -4.81
C TYR A 68 5.95 1.59 -5.00
N VAL A 69 4.84 2.11 -4.49
CA VAL A 69 4.45 3.50 -4.77
C VAL A 69 4.49 4.35 -3.51
N ASP A 70 3.88 3.89 -2.44
CA ASP A 70 3.66 4.67 -1.22
C ASP A 70 3.25 3.74 -0.07
N ASP A 71 3.42 4.19 1.17
CA ASP A 71 2.88 3.56 2.38
C ASP A 71 2.41 4.57 3.42
N VAL A 72 1.48 4.12 4.24
CA VAL A 72 1.09 4.80 5.47
C VAL A 72 0.85 3.75 6.55
N SER A 73 1.40 4.00 7.72
CA SER A 73 1.13 3.26 8.95
C SER A 73 0.24 4.12 9.83
N PHE A 74 -0.93 3.60 10.18
CA PHE A 74 -1.77 4.16 11.23
C PHE A 74 -1.53 3.36 12.50
N LEU A 75 -1.17 4.05 13.58
CA LEU A 75 -1.21 3.45 14.90
C LEU A 75 -2.67 3.44 15.35
N LEU A 76 -3.05 2.46 16.19
CA LEU A 76 -4.41 2.40 16.76
C LEU A 76 -4.78 3.70 17.53
N SER A 77 -3.79 4.47 17.98
CA SER A 77 -3.96 5.80 18.57
C SER A 77 -4.54 6.84 17.61
N ASP A 78 -4.38 6.65 16.31
CA ASP A 78 -4.73 7.64 15.29
C ASP A 78 -6.19 7.48 14.80
N MET A 79 -6.91 6.49 15.36
CA MET A 79 -8.32 6.19 15.05
C MET A 79 -9.29 6.56 16.19
N LEU A 80 -8.81 7.27 17.23
CA LEU A 80 -9.58 7.73 18.38
C LEU A 80 -9.66 9.26 18.43
#